data_AF-A0A1I4D7K3-F1
#
_entry.id   AF-A0A1I4D7K3-F1
#
_cell.length_a   1.000
_cell.length_b   1.000
_cell.length_c   1.000
_cell.angle_alpha   90.00
_cell.angle_beta   90.00
_cell.angle_gamma   90.00
#
_symmetry.space_group_name_H-M   'P 1'
#
loop_
_entity.id
_entity.type
_entity.pdbx_description
1 polymer ?
#
loop_
_entity_poly.entity_id
_entity_poly.type
_entity_poly.pdbx_seq_one_letter_code
_entity_poly.pdbx_strand_id
1 'polypeptide(L)'
;MYFEERLEYAWRRSDEGKRKTLRLWLGQSKRCPMCKQLITFETGWNIHHIIERHMGGGDELDNLVLLHPNCHRQLHSAVPALSIEKGLTKA
;
A
#
# COMPACT_ATOMS: atom_id res chain seq x y z
N MET A 1 4.80 -2.30 11.16
CA MET A 1 4.18 -2.10 12.49
C MET A 1 3.35 -3.34 12.82
N TYR A 2 3.37 -3.87 14.05
CA TYR A 2 2.84 -5.22 14.40
C TYR A 2 1.32 -5.40 14.21
N PHE A 3 0.54 -4.32 14.25
CA PHE A 3 -0.92 -4.37 14.15
C PHE A 3 -1.44 -4.60 12.72
N GLU A 4 -0.77 -4.05 11.71
CA GLU A 4 -1.14 -4.26 10.30
C GLU A 4 -0.86 -5.70 9.85
N GLU A 5 0.28 -6.26 10.25
CA GLU A 5 0.73 -7.58 9.78
C GLU A 5 -0.26 -8.72 10.08
N ARG A 6 -0.95 -8.66 11.23
CA ARG A 6 -1.93 -9.70 11.61
C ARG A 6 -3.24 -9.62 10.84
N LEU A 7 -3.75 -8.42 10.62
CA LEU A 7 -5.00 -8.21 9.87
C LEU A 7 -4.77 -8.47 8.37
N GLU A 8 -3.64 -8.03 7.84
CA GLU A 8 -3.22 -8.35 6.47
C GLU A 8 -3.12 -9.87 6.24
N TYR A 9 -2.62 -10.65 7.21
CA TYR A 9 -2.44 -12.09 7.03
C TYR A 9 -3.75 -12.84 6.75
N ALA A 10 -4.83 -12.50 7.46
CA ALA A 10 -6.16 -13.07 7.24
C ALA A 10 -6.75 -12.58 5.91
N TRP A 11 -6.63 -11.27 5.64
CA TRP A 11 -7.12 -10.67 4.41
C TRP A 11 -6.45 -11.24 3.15
N ARG A 12 -5.12 -11.41 3.15
CA ARG A 12 -4.34 -11.98 2.03
C ARG A 12 -4.76 -13.42 1.71
N ARG A 13 -5.28 -14.16 2.69
CA ARG A 13 -5.78 -15.53 2.49
C ARG A 13 -7.18 -15.59 1.90
N SER A 14 -7.98 -14.54 2.09
CA SER A 14 -9.31 -14.45 1.50
C SER A 14 -9.25 -14.31 -0.02
N ASP A 15 -10.25 -14.82 -0.74
CA ASP A 15 -10.30 -14.68 -2.19
C ASP A 15 -10.57 -13.24 -2.63
N GLU A 16 -11.27 -12.46 -1.82
CA GLU A 16 -11.42 -11.01 -2.03
C GLU A 16 -10.06 -10.31 -1.97
N GLY A 17 -9.25 -10.61 -0.96
CA GLY A 17 -7.92 -10.03 -0.80
C GLY A 17 -6.99 -10.38 -1.96
N LYS A 18 -7.02 -11.63 -2.44
CA LYS A 18 -6.27 -12.04 -3.65
C LYS A 18 -6.70 -11.24 -4.89
N ARG A 19 -8.01 -11.09 -5.11
CA ARG A 19 -8.55 -10.31 -6.24
C ARG A 19 -8.15 -8.84 -6.16
N LYS A 20 -8.26 -8.22 -4.97
CA LYS A 20 -7.85 -6.83 -4.75
C LYS A 20 -6.35 -6.65 -4.96
N THR A 21 -5.52 -7.57 -4.44
CA THR A 21 -4.06 -7.59 -4.67
C THR A 21 -3.73 -7.62 -6.16
N LEU A 22 -4.38 -8.48 -6.95
CA LEU A 22 -4.15 -8.56 -8.39
C LEU A 22 -4.53 -7.25 -9.10
N ARG A 23 -5.66 -6.65 -8.72
CA ARG A 23 -6.11 -5.36 -9.27
C ARG A 23 -5.11 -4.24 -8.97
N LEU A 24 -4.63 -4.15 -7.72
CA LEU A 24 -3.61 -3.19 -7.32
C LEU A 24 -2.30 -3.41 -8.11
N TRP A 25 -1.85 -4.65 -8.22
CA TRP A 25 -0.62 -4.98 -8.92
C TRP A 25 -0.67 -4.58 -10.40
N LEU A 26 -1.77 -4.85 -11.08
CA LEU A 26 -1.97 -4.42 -12.47
C LEU A 26 -2.14 -2.90 -12.58
N GLY A 27 -2.95 -2.29 -11.71
CA GLY A 27 -3.19 -0.84 -11.69
C GLY A 27 -1.92 -0.01 -11.43
N GLN A 28 -1.00 -0.55 -10.63
CA GLN A 28 0.30 0.05 -10.35
C GLN A 28 1.35 -0.23 -11.45
N SER A 29 0.94 -0.80 -12.59
CA SER A 29 1.86 -1.25 -13.65
C SER A 29 2.95 -2.18 -13.12
N LYS A 30 2.60 -3.00 -12.12
CA LYS A 30 3.49 -3.95 -11.42
C LYS A 30 4.65 -3.27 -10.70
N ARG A 31 4.56 -1.97 -10.39
CA ARG A 31 5.64 -1.18 -9.78
C ARG A 31 5.27 -0.72 -8.38
N CYS A 32 6.26 -0.66 -7.51
CA CYS A 32 6.16 -0.02 -6.21
C CYS A 32 6.10 1.50 -6.41
N PRO A 33 5.08 2.22 -5.92
CA PRO A 33 4.97 3.67 -6.10
C PRO A 33 6.04 4.46 -5.34
N MET A 34 6.68 3.88 -4.31
CA MET A 34 7.75 4.53 -3.57
C MET A 34 9.08 4.53 -4.34
N CYS A 35 9.58 3.35 -4.76
CA CYS A 35 10.88 3.23 -5.43
C CYS A 35 10.80 3.11 -6.96
N LYS A 36 9.58 3.02 -7.51
CA LYS A 36 9.27 2.85 -8.95
C LYS A 36 9.81 1.55 -9.60
N GLN A 37 10.40 0.65 -8.82
CA GLN A 37 10.87 -0.66 -9.28
C GLN A 37 9.73 -1.69 -9.34
N LEU A 38 9.95 -2.77 -10.10
CA LEU A 38 8.97 -3.84 -10.25
C LEU A 38 8.74 -4.58 -8.92
N ILE A 39 7.48 -4.94 -8.67
CA ILE A 39 7.07 -5.88 -7.63
C ILE A 39 6.99 -7.25 -8.29
N THR A 40 7.89 -8.14 -7.88
CA THR A 40 7.96 -9.54 -8.32
C THR A 40 7.72 -10.47 -7.13
N PHE A 41 7.59 -11.77 -7.42
CA PHE A 41 7.53 -12.80 -6.37
C PHE A 41 8.78 -12.83 -5.49
N GLU A 42 9.96 -12.55 -6.07
CA GLU A 42 11.24 -12.54 -5.35
C GLU A 42 11.33 -11.35 -4.40
N THR A 43 10.89 -10.16 -4.83
CA THR A 43 10.90 -8.96 -3.97
C THR A 43 9.81 -8.99 -2.91
N GLY A 44 8.75 -9.76 -3.15
CA GLY A 44 7.54 -9.76 -2.35
C GLY A 44 6.83 -8.40 -2.33
N TRP A 45 5.76 -8.34 -1.54
CA TRP A 45 4.97 -7.12 -1.35
C TRP A 45 4.23 -7.16 -0.01
N ASN A 46 3.90 -5.96 0.48
CA ASN A 46 2.94 -5.70 1.54
C ASN A 46 1.87 -4.75 1.01
N ILE A 47 0.69 -4.80 1.62
CA ILE A 47 -0.38 -3.86 1.34
C ILE A 47 -0.35 -2.81 2.43
N HIS A 48 -0.44 -1.56 2.00
CA HIS A 48 -0.48 -0.43 2.88
C HIS A 48 -1.82 0.28 2.71
N HIS A 49 -2.42 0.65 3.84
CA HIS A 49 -3.60 1.49 3.90
C HIS A 49 -3.16 2.95 3.91
N ILE A 50 -3.51 3.70 2.86
CA ILE A 50 -3.15 5.13 2.74
C ILE A 50 -3.73 5.92 3.92
N ILE A 51 -5.01 5.67 4.22
CA ILE A 51 -5.65 6.06 5.46
C ILE A 51 -5.69 4.81 6.32
N GLU A 52 -5.00 4.86 7.45
CA GLU A 52 -4.96 3.76 8.40
C GLU A 52 -6.35 3.42 8.94
N ARG A 53 -6.59 2.13 9.21
CA ARG A 53 -7.90 1.66 9.70
C ARG A 53 -8.34 2.32 11.00
N HIS A 54 -7.39 2.59 11.90
CA HIS A 54 -7.66 3.27 13.17
C HIS A 54 -8.06 4.75 12.98
N MET A 55 -7.71 5.34 11.84
CA MET A 55 -8.12 6.69 11.43
C MET A 55 -9.40 6.67 10.57
N GLY A 56 -10.09 5.54 10.48
CA GLY A 56 -11.32 5.38 9.70
C GLY A 56 -11.12 4.92 8.26
N GLY A 57 -9.91 4.50 7.87
CA GLY A 57 -9.65 3.96 6.54
C GLY A 57 -10.26 2.57 6.31
N GLY A 58 -10.87 2.38 5.14
CA GLY A 58 -11.46 1.10 4.72
C GLY A 58 -10.52 0.24 3.88
N ASP A 59 -10.98 -0.97 3.54
CA ASP A 59 -10.26 -1.91 2.65
C ASP A 59 -10.63 -1.67 1.16
N GLU A 60 -11.00 -0.44 0.80
CA GLU A 60 -11.36 -0.06 -0.56
C GLU A 60 -10.12 0.09 -1.45
N LEU A 61 -10.24 -0.22 -2.75
CA LEU A 61 -9.08 -0.27 -3.65
C LEU A 61 -8.33 1.05 -3.77
N ASP A 62 -9.02 2.18 -3.64
CA ASP A 62 -8.46 3.53 -3.67
C ASP A 62 -7.68 3.89 -2.39
N ASN A 63 -7.97 3.22 -1.28
CA ASN A 63 -7.28 3.38 -0.01
C ASN A 63 -6.12 2.38 0.18
N LEU A 64 -5.89 1.48 -0.79
CA LEU A 64 -4.87 0.44 -0.69
C LEU A 64 -3.75 0.65 -1.70
N VAL A 65 -2.53 0.29 -1.30
CA VAL A 65 -1.37 0.33 -2.20
C VAL A 65 -0.40 -0.82 -1.92
N LEU A 66 0.17 -1.41 -2.97
CA LEU A 66 1.22 -2.41 -2.87
C LEU A 66 2.60 -1.74 -2.81
N LEU A 67 3.37 -2.08 -1.77
CA LEU A 67 4.73 -1.64 -1.57
C LEU A 67 5.67 -2.84 -1.38
N HIS A 68 6.94 -2.67 -1.71
CA HIS A 68 7.96 -3.63 -1.26
C HIS A 68 8.03 -3.66 0.26
N PRO A 69 8.36 -4.80 0.89
CA PRO A 69 8.47 -4.88 2.35
C PRO A 69 9.40 -3.83 2.97
N ASN A 70 10.52 -3.51 2.30
CA ASN A 70 11.45 -2.48 2.76
C ASN A 70 10.90 -1.06 2.57
N CYS A 71 10.26 -0.76 1.43
CA CYS A 71 9.58 0.51 1.21
C CYS A 71 8.46 0.74 2.24
N HIS A 72 7.71 -0.31 2.55
CA HIS A 72 6.67 -0.28 3.57
C HIS A 72 7.24 0.06 4.96
N ARG A 73 8.34 -0.59 5.36
CA ARG A 73 9.04 -0.28 6.61
C ARG A 73 9.57 1.14 6.64
N GLN A 74 10.15 1.61 5.53
CA GLN A 74 10.67 2.97 5.42
C GLN A 74 9.56 4.01 5.60
N LEU A 75 8.40 3.80 4.94
CA LEU A 75 7.22 4.65 5.09
C LEU A 75 6.81 4.80 6.56
N HIS A 76 6.71 3.68 7.27
CA HIS A 76 6.32 3.65 8.69
C HIS A 76 7.40 4.15 9.64
N SER A 77 8.68 4.07 9.24
CA SER A 77 9.80 4.59 10.03
C SER A 77 10.02 6.08 9.84
N ALA A 78 9.62 6.62 8.69
CA ALA A 78 9.61 8.04 8.42
C ALA A 78 8.41 8.65 9.15
N VAL A 79 8.67 9.28 10.30
CA VAL A 79 7.73 10.18 11.00
C VAL A 79 7.03 11.08 9.95
N PRO A 80 5.71 11.32 10.05
CA PRO A 80 4.90 11.81 8.93
C PRO A 80 5.32 13.22 8.50
N ALA A 81 6.16 13.28 7.49
CA ALA A 81 6.50 14.49 6.76
C ALA A 81 6.46 14.19 5.27
N LEU A 82 5.31 13.73 4.78
CA LEU A 82 4.93 13.85 3.38
C LEU A 82 3.42 14.03 3.29
N SER A 83 2.99 15.25 3.57
CA SER A 83 1.86 15.84 2.87
C SER A 83 2.15 15.69 1.37
N ILE A 84 1.40 14.82 0.70
CA ILE A 84 1.40 14.78 -0.77
C ILE A 84 0.95 16.17 -1.21
N GLU A 85 1.84 16.86 -1.91
CA GLU A 85 1.62 18.19 -2.46
C GLU A 85 0.33 18.19 -3.31
N LYS A 86 -0.68 18.94 -2.84
CA LYS A 86 -1.77 19.40 -3.71
C LYS A 86 -1.19 20.49 -4.62
N GLY A 87 -0.66 20.07 -5.76
CA GLY A 87 -0.27 20.97 -6.84
C GLY A 87 -1.41 21.15 -7.86
N LEU A 88 -1.86 22.40 -8.00
CA LEU A 88 -2.28 23.05 -9.25
C LEU A 88 -3.79 23.07 -9.61
N THR A 89 -4.48 24.16 -9.22
CA THR A 89 -5.27 24.94 -10.18
C THR A 89 -4.92 26.43 -10.07
N LYS A 90 -4.72 27.03 -11.24
CA LYS A 90 -4.23 28.38 -11.50
C LYS A 90 -5.31 29.44 -11.19
N ALA A 91 -4.86 30.63 -10.79
CA ALA A 91 -5.50 31.91 -11.09
C ALA A 91 -4.38 32.92 -11.40
#